data_AF-A0A5C7M3Q7-F1
#
_entry.id   AF-A0A5C7M3Q7-F1
#
_cell.length_a   1.000
_cell.length_b   1.000
_cell.length_c   1.000
_cell.angle_alpha   90.00
_cell.angle_beta   90.00
_cell.angle_gamma   90.00
#
_symmetry.space_group_name_H-M   'P 1'
#
loop_
_entity.id
_entity.type
_entity.pdbx_description
1 polymer ?
#
loop_
_entity_poly.entity_id
_entity_poly.type
_entity_poly.pdbx_seq_one_letter_code
_entity_poly.pdbx_strand_id
1 'polypeptide(L)'
;MTADQPGTTRLARIREAITPRASLQATPEYGSWILGRVSETQRRRRIRIQLILTTFVIVANMIGVGVSILIETVLFPTPNVFRADVWWITTIVAPAYILFAFLVGVVWATNRVIQSVRWAIEERTPTVEDQRNTFRAPGQLTRVLLSLWGLGAVLLTTLYALHDTQFIPKLLLGVTFPGIVVSTSCNLYTEFALRPVAADALQAGRPPSRLAPGIMGRTMVVWAFGSGVPMLGVLLAAVFALTQSTLTPTQFAFAVLVLAVFALVFGALLMGIVAWLTASPIRIVRQALSRVEQGDLTTDLVVFDGTELGQLQRGFNSMVHGLRE
;
A
#
# COMPACT_ATOMS: atom_id res chain seq x y z
N MET A 1 33.23 7.21 63.15
CA MET A 1 31.83 7.25 62.66
C MET A 1 31.85 7.69 61.21
N THR A 2 31.70 6.76 60.28
CA THR A 2 31.09 6.97 58.94
C THR A 2 30.78 5.60 58.38
N ALA A 3 29.50 5.36 58.11
CA ALA A 3 28.92 4.08 57.81
C ALA A 3 29.16 3.69 56.34
N ASP A 4 29.68 2.48 56.15
CA ASP A 4 29.77 1.80 54.87
C ASP A 4 28.35 1.35 54.48
N GLN A 5 27.73 1.99 53.48
CA GLN A 5 26.37 1.64 53.04
C GLN A 5 26.40 0.65 51.85
N PRO A 6 26.03 -0.63 52.04
CA PRO A 6 26.07 -1.65 50.98
C PRO A 6 24.92 -1.52 49.95
N GLY A 7 24.04 -0.52 50.10
CA GLY A 7 22.82 -0.35 49.30
C GLY A 7 23.00 0.41 47.97
N THR A 8 24.04 1.22 47.85
CA THR A 8 24.23 2.14 46.70
C THR A 8 24.67 1.40 45.43
N THR A 9 25.42 0.30 45.57
CA THR A 9 25.95 -0.47 44.43
C THR A 9 24.89 -1.35 43.76
N ARG A 10 23.86 -1.78 44.51
CA ARG A 10 22.75 -2.59 43.98
C ARG A 10 21.72 -1.71 43.27
N LEU A 11 21.42 -0.53 43.81
CA LEU A 11 20.57 0.47 43.16
C LEU A 11 21.22 1.04 41.89
N ALA A 12 22.54 1.22 41.86
CA ALA A 12 23.26 1.59 40.64
C ALA A 12 23.16 0.53 39.53
N ARG A 13 23.32 -0.76 39.88
CA ARG A 13 23.16 -1.88 38.93
C ARG A 13 21.71 -2.07 38.45
N ILE A 14 20.74 -1.87 39.34
CA ILE A 14 19.31 -1.91 38.96
C ILE A 14 18.96 -0.70 38.10
N ARG A 15 19.53 0.48 38.37
CA ARG A 15 19.38 1.67 37.52
C ARG A 15 20.03 1.45 36.15
N GLU A 16 21.19 0.81 36.03
CA GLU A 16 21.76 0.41 34.74
C GLU A 16 20.93 -0.67 34.01
N ALA A 17 20.27 -1.58 34.75
CA ALA A 17 19.38 -2.57 34.16
C ALA A 17 18.03 -1.98 33.68
N ILE A 18 17.55 -0.91 34.33
CA ILE A 18 16.28 -0.22 34.00
C ILE A 18 16.49 0.93 33.01
N THR A 19 17.70 1.50 32.94
CA THR A 19 18.11 2.41 31.87
C THR A 19 19.07 1.67 30.93
N PRO A 20 18.56 0.83 30.01
CA PRO A 20 19.38 0.43 28.88
C PRO A 20 19.86 1.72 28.22
N ARG A 21 21.19 1.88 28.14
CA ARG A 21 21.84 2.94 27.35
C ARG A 21 21.03 3.12 26.09
N ALA A 22 20.46 4.31 25.97
CA ALA A 22 19.66 4.74 24.85
C ALA A 22 20.48 4.62 23.55
N SER A 23 20.53 3.43 22.96
CA SER A 23 20.76 3.22 21.54
C SER A 23 19.50 3.54 20.73
N LEU A 24 18.54 4.24 21.34
CA LEU A 24 17.30 4.77 20.77
C LEU A 24 17.54 6.07 19.96
N GLN A 25 18.79 6.41 19.65
CA GLN A 25 19.14 7.51 18.74
C GLN A 25 19.92 7.04 17.50
N ALA A 26 19.71 5.81 17.05
CA ALA A 26 19.88 5.53 15.62
C ALA A 26 18.50 5.71 14.97
N THR A 27 18.12 6.96 14.70
CA THR A 27 17.10 7.23 13.66
C THR A 27 17.48 6.37 12.45
N PRO A 28 16.59 5.50 11.93
CA PRO A 28 16.87 4.82 10.69
C PRO A 28 17.24 5.92 9.68
N GLU A 29 18.39 5.83 9.02
CA GLU A 29 18.83 6.85 8.06
C GLU A 29 17.81 7.02 6.91
N TYR A 30 16.98 5.99 6.69
CA TYR A 30 15.84 5.97 5.77
C TYR A 30 14.49 6.37 6.40
N GLY A 31 14.43 6.70 7.68
CA GLY A 31 13.26 7.27 8.35
C GLY A 31 12.12 6.30 8.73
N SER A 32 12.24 4.99 8.49
CA SER A 32 11.28 4.00 9.03
C SER A 32 11.87 2.61 9.25
N TRP A 33 11.34 1.87 10.23
CA TRP A 33 11.73 0.50 10.60
C TRP A 33 11.59 -0.52 9.45
N ILE A 34 10.70 -0.25 8.49
CA ILE A 34 10.47 -1.08 7.29
C ILE A 34 11.71 -1.10 6.36
N LEU A 35 12.54 -0.06 6.40
CA LEU A 35 13.56 0.22 5.37
C LEU A 35 14.94 -0.36 5.69
N GLY A 36 15.18 -0.82 6.93
CA GLY A 36 16.42 -1.50 7.33
C GLY A 36 17.61 -0.59 7.62
N ARG A 37 18.78 -1.22 7.79
CA ARG A 37 20.08 -0.57 8.03
C ARG A 37 20.96 -0.68 6.78
N VAL A 38 21.79 0.33 6.51
CA VAL A 38 22.76 0.35 5.38
C VAL A 38 23.76 -0.81 5.45
N SER A 39 24.02 -1.36 6.65
CA SER A 39 24.90 -2.51 6.86
C SER A 39 24.27 -3.89 6.59
N GLU A 40 23.00 -3.97 6.15
CA GLU A 40 22.40 -5.24 5.75
C GLU A 40 22.87 -5.69 4.36
N THR A 41 23.32 -6.95 4.25
CA THR A 41 23.52 -7.61 2.95
C THR A 41 22.28 -7.43 2.05
N GLN A 42 22.49 -7.02 0.79
CA GLN A 42 21.45 -6.77 -0.22
C GLN A 42 20.37 -7.88 -0.29
N ARG A 43 20.78 -9.14 -0.10
CA ARG A 43 19.90 -10.32 -0.06
C ARG A 43 18.88 -10.29 1.08
N ARG A 44 19.29 -9.94 2.32
CA ARG A 44 18.39 -9.89 3.49
C ARG A 44 17.39 -8.73 3.40
N ARG A 45 17.85 -7.56 2.94
CA ARG A 45 17.00 -6.37 2.73
C ARG A 45 15.88 -6.66 1.74
N ARG A 46 16.19 -7.34 0.63
CA ARG A 46 15.19 -7.70 -0.40
C ARG A 46 14.22 -8.80 0.04
N ILE A 47 14.68 -9.85 0.73
CA ILE A 47 13.78 -10.88 1.31
C ILE A 47 12.79 -10.24 2.28
N ARG A 48 13.24 -9.30 3.13
CA ARG A 48 12.34 -8.58 4.04
C ARG A 48 11.33 -7.74 3.28
N ILE A 49 11.77 -6.91 2.32
CA ILE A 49 10.88 -6.06 1.52
C ILE A 49 9.82 -6.91 0.81
N GLN A 50 10.22 -8.06 0.25
CA GLN A 50 9.31 -8.96 -0.43
C GLN A 50 8.34 -9.63 0.55
N LEU A 51 8.81 -10.20 1.67
CA LEU A 51 7.91 -10.81 2.65
C LEU A 51 6.87 -9.82 3.15
N ILE A 52 7.29 -8.59 3.44
CA ILE A 52 6.40 -7.49 3.82
C ILE A 52 5.41 -7.19 2.69
N LEU A 53 5.88 -7.05 1.45
CA LEU A 53 5.06 -6.72 0.29
C LEU A 53 4.04 -7.81 -0.02
N THR A 54 4.48 -9.07 -0.11
CA THR A 54 3.61 -10.23 -0.37
C THR A 54 2.60 -10.41 0.75
N THR A 55 3.01 -10.27 2.01
CA THR A 55 2.08 -10.35 3.16
C THR A 55 1.04 -9.23 3.08
N PHE A 56 1.46 -7.99 2.81
CA PHE A 56 0.54 -6.86 2.66
C PHE A 56 -0.45 -7.09 1.52
N VAL A 57 0.02 -7.50 0.34
CA VAL A 57 -0.84 -7.76 -0.82
C VAL A 57 -1.85 -8.86 -0.52
N ILE A 58 -1.43 -9.96 0.12
CA ILE A 58 -2.34 -11.06 0.50
C ILE A 58 -3.39 -10.56 1.50
N VAL A 59 -2.98 -9.90 2.58
CA VAL A 59 -3.89 -9.39 3.61
C VAL A 59 -4.87 -8.36 3.03
N ALA A 60 -4.39 -7.42 2.21
CA ALA A 60 -5.23 -6.43 1.55
C ALA A 60 -6.28 -7.08 0.63
N ASN A 61 -5.90 -8.12 -0.13
CA ASN A 61 -6.84 -8.86 -0.98
C ASN A 61 -7.85 -9.69 -0.15
N MET A 62 -7.41 -10.31 0.96
CA MET A 62 -8.33 -11.00 1.87
C MET A 62 -9.37 -10.05 2.46
N ILE A 63 -8.94 -8.85 2.87
CA ILE A 63 -9.86 -7.80 3.34
C ILE A 63 -10.82 -7.40 2.21
N GLY A 64 -10.32 -7.18 0.98
CA GLY A 64 -11.17 -6.86 -0.17
C GLY A 64 -12.23 -7.93 -0.44
N VAL A 65 -11.85 -9.20 -0.43
CA VAL A 65 -12.78 -10.33 -0.57
C VAL A 65 -13.82 -10.32 0.55
N GLY A 66 -13.39 -10.12 1.81
CA GLY A 66 -14.31 -10.00 2.94
C GLY A 66 -15.30 -8.85 2.78
N VAL A 67 -14.86 -7.71 2.26
CA VAL A 67 -15.72 -6.55 1.95
C VAL A 67 -16.69 -6.87 0.82
N SER A 68 -16.27 -7.54 -0.25
CA SER A 68 -17.19 -7.98 -1.32
C SER A 68 -18.26 -8.92 -0.78
N ILE A 69 -17.87 -9.92 0.02
CA ILE A 69 -18.82 -10.83 0.67
C ILE A 69 -19.80 -10.06 1.56
N LEU A 70 -19.32 -9.12 2.37
CA LEU A 70 -20.16 -8.28 3.22
C LEU A 70 -21.16 -7.45 2.40
N ILE A 71 -20.70 -6.85 1.30
CA ILE A 71 -21.56 -6.09 0.38
C ILE A 71 -22.66 -6.99 -0.21
N GLU A 72 -22.29 -8.18 -0.68
CA GLU A 72 -23.21 -9.06 -1.38
C GLU A 72 -24.17 -9.82 -0.46
N THR A 73 -23.77 -10.11 0.78
CA THR A 73 -24.57 -10.92 1.70
C THR A 73 -25.33 -10.10 2.72
N VAL A 74 -24.76 -8.98 3.18
CA VAL A 74 -25.33 -8.17 4.27
C VAL A 74 -25.85 -6.84 3.78
N LEU A 75 -25.10 -6.14 2.91
CA LEU A 75 -25.47 -4.80 2.45
C LEU A 75 -26.63 -4.83 1.44
N PHE A 76 -26.56 -5.76 0.50
CA PHE A 76 -27.58 -5.95 -0.54
C PHE A 76 -28.06 -7.40 -0.54
N PRO A 77 -28.80 -7.85 0.49
CA PRO A 77 -29.15 -9.27 0.65
C PRO A 77 -30.07 -9.80 -0.46
N THR A 78 -30.79 -8.92 -1.16
CA THR A 78 -31.68 -9.24 -2.28
C THR A 78 -31.07 -8.79 -3.61
N PRO A 79 -31.03 -9.65 -4.64
CA PRO A 79 -31.39 -11.07 -4.64
C PRO A 79 -30.38 -11.95 -3.86
N ASN A 80 -30.88 -13.04 -3.25
CA ASN A 80 -30.10 -13.86 -2.33
C ASN A 80 -29.13 -14.78 -3.08
N VAL A 81 -27.83 -14.63 -2.81
CA VAL A 81 -26.73 -15.41 -3.44
C VAL A 81 -26.70 -16.88 -2.98
N PHE A 82 -27.49 -17.24 -1.96
CA PHE A 82 -27.67 -18.61 -1.45
C PHE A 82 -29.01 -19.23 -1.86
N ARG A 83 -29.72 -18.64 -2.83
CA ARG A 83 -30.96 -19.20 -3.38
C ARG A 83 -30.67 -20.56 -4.07
N ALA A 84 -31.65 -21.46 -4.06
CA ALA A 84 -31.48 -22.88 -4.45
C ALA A 84 -31.01 -23.10 -5.91
N ASP A 85 -31.23 -22.14 -6.80
CA ASP A 85 -30.79 -22.14 -8.19
C ASP A 85 -29.33 -21.66 -8.38
N VAL A 86 -28.80 -20.85 -7.46
CA VAL A 86 -27.49 -20.17 -7.62
C VAL A 86 -26.48 -20.45 -6.50
N TRP A 87 -26.86 -21.15 -5.42
CA TRP A 87 -26.00 -21.39 -4.26
C TRP A 87 -24.64 -22.02 -4.60
N TRP A 88 -24.59 -22.84 -5.66
CA TRP A 88 -23.37 -23.49 -6.15
C TRP A 88 -22.34 -22.47 -6.66
N ILE A 89 -22.79 -21.30 -7.17
CA ILE A 89 -21.90 -20.21 -7.57
C ILE A 89 -21.20 -19.64 -6.33
N THR A 90 -21.92 -19.35 -5.25
CA THR A 90 -21.33 -18.82 -4.00
C THR A 90 -20.44 -19.85 -3.29
N THR A 91 -20.83 -21.11 -3.28
CA THR A 91 -20.17 -22.12 -2.43
C THR A 91 -19.05 -22.89 -3.12
N ILE A 92 -19.06 -22.95 -4.45
CA ILE A 92 -18.07 -23.70 -5.24
C ILE A 92 -17.30 -22.74 -6.13
N VAL A 93 -17.98 -22.03 -7.04
CA VAL A 93 -17.31 -21.22 -8.08
C VAL A 93 -16.54 -20.05 -7.48
N ALA A 94 -17.16 -19.26 -6.59
CA ALA A 94 -16.53 -18.10 -6.00
C ALA A 94 -15.28 -18.49 -5.16
N PRO A 95 -15.33 -19.47 -4.24
CA PRO A 95 -14.14 -19.93 -3.52
C PRO A 95 -13.06 -20.50 -4.44
N ALA A 96 -13.44 -21.28 -5.47
CA ALA A 96 -12.49 -21.82 -6.44
C ALA A 96 -11.80 -20.70 -7.22
N TYR A 97 -12.55 -19.69 -7.65
CA TYR A 97 -12.02 -18.51 -8.33
C TYR A 97 -11.11 -17.68 -7.42
N ILE A 98 -11.51 -17.45 -6.18
CA ILE A 98 -10.71 -16.73 -5.18
C ILE A 98 -9.38 -17.46 -4.99
N LEU A 99 -9.41 -18.78 -4.76
CA LEU A 99 -8.21 -19.59 -4.59
C LEU A 99 -7.31 -19.54 -5.83
N PHE A 100 -7.91 -19.65 -7.03
CA PHE A 100 -7.20 -19.49 -8.30
C PHE A 100 -6.53 -18.11 -8.42
N ALA A 101 -7.25 -17.03 -8.11
CA ALA A 101 -6.71 -15.67 -8.16
C ALA A 101 -5.55 -15.47 -7.18
N PHE A 102 -5.67 -16.00 -5.95
CA PHE A 102 -4.57 -15.99 -4.98
C PHE A 102 -3.37 -16.79 -5.47
N LEU A 103 -3.58 -18.00 -6.02
CA LEU A 103 -2.51 -18.84 -6.55
C LEU A 103 -1.78 -18.13 -7.70
N VAL A 104 -2.52 -17.61 -8.68
CA VAL A 104 -1.98 -16.84 -9.81
C VAL A 104 -1.23 -15.61 -9.30
N GLY A 105 -1.79 -14.89 -8.34
CA GLY A 105 -1.16 -13.72 -7.72
C GLY A 105 0.17 -14.05 -7.04
N VAL A 106 0.22 -15.13 -6.25
CA VAL A 106 1.43 -15.60 -5.55
C VAL A 106 2.48 -16.11 -6.53
N VAL A 107 2.10 -16.93 -7.52
CA VAL A 107 3.01 -17.44 -8.55
C VAL A 107 3.58 -16.27 -9.37
N TRP A 108 2.73 -15.33 -9.79
CA TRP A 108 3.17 -14.15 -10.53
C TRP A 108 4.13 -13.28 -9.70
N ALA A 109 3.79 -13.00 -8.44
CA ALA A 109 4.63 -12.22 -7.53
C ALA A 109 5.98 -12.92 -7.30
N THR A 110 5.98 -14.23 -7.12
CA THR A 110 7.20 -15.04 -6.91
C THR A 110 8.09 -15.05 -8.15
N ASN A 111 7.52 -15.27 -9.34
CA ASN A 111 8.27 -15.25 -10.60
C ASN A 111 8.87 -13.87 -10.88
N ARG A 112 8.11 -12.80 -10.62
CA ARG A 112 8.58 -11.42 -10.76
C ARG A 112 9.74 -11.12 -9.82
N VAL A 113 9.64 -11.57 -8.58
CA VAL A 113 10.74 -11.47 -7.62
C VAL A 113 11.96 -12.19 -8.17
N ILE A 114 11.87 -13.49 -8.50
CA ILE A 114 13.02 -14.28 -8.95
C ILE A 114 13.72 -13.61 -10.14
N GLN A 115 12.95 -13.12 -11.11
CA GLN A 115 13.51 -12.37 -12.24
C GLN A 115 14.19 -11.07 -11.79
N SER A 116 13.62 -10.34 -10.84
CA SER A 116 14.21 -9.11 -10.30
C SER A 116 15.40 -9.32 -9.35
N VAL A 117 15.64 -10.54 -8.84
CA VAL A 117 16.79 -10.86 -7.98
C VAL A 117 17.88 -11.63 -8.73
N ARG A 118 17.64 -12.12 -9.95
CA ARG A 118 18.60 -12.95 -10.68
C ARG A 118 19.94 -12.24 -10.86
N TRP A 119 19.94 -10.98 -11.29
CA TRP A 119 21.16 -10.18 -11.45
C TRP A 119 21.92 -9.96 -10.13
N ALA A 120 21.21 -9.84 -9.00
CA ALA A 120 21.81 -9.62 -7.69
C ALA A 120 22.32 -10.91 -7.02
N ILE A 121 21.64 -12.04 -7.25
CA ILE A 121 22.12 -13.38 -6.86
C ILE A 121 23.39 -13.72 -7.63
N GLU A 122 23.48 -13.26 -8.87
CA GLU A 122 24.64 -13.43 -9.74
C GLU A 122 25.71 -12.33 -9.56
N GLU A 123 25.54 -11.41 -8.60
CA GLU A 123 26.43 -10.26 -8.33
C GLU A 123 26.78 -9.41 -9.57
N ARG A 124 25.88 -9.37 -10.56
CA ARG A 124 26.06 -8.60 -11.78
C ARG A 124 25.61 -7.16 -11.58
N THR A 125 26.29 -6.22 -12.24
CA THR A 125 25.87 -4.81 -12.29
C THR A 125 24.47 -4.71 -12.93
N PRO A 126 23.52 -3.98 -12.32
CA PRO A 126 22.15 -3.88 -12.82
C PRO A 126 22.12 -3.26 -14.22
N THR A 127 21.36 -3.88 -15.13
CA THR A 127 21.20 -3.39 -16.50
C THR A 127 20.10 -2.32 -16.60
N VAL A 128 20.09 -1.54 -17.69
CA VAL A 128 19.02 -0.55 -17.99
C VAL A 128 17.64 -1.22 -18.04
N GLU A 129 17.58 -2.51 -18.40
CA GLU A 129 16.35 -3.30 -18.42
C GLU A 129 15.86 -3.65 -17.01
N ASP A 130 16.77 -4.00 -16.09
CA ASP A 130 16.46 -4.22 -14.67
C ASP A 130 15.97 -2.94 -13.99
N GLN A 131 16.57 -1.80 -14.33
CA GLN A 131 16.13 -0.48 -13.87
C GLN A 131 14.69 -0.20 -14.34
N ARG A 132 14.39 -0.37 -15.64
CA ARG A 132 13.05 -0.20 -16.20
C ARG A 132 12.01 -1.14 -15.58
N ASN A 133 12.38 -2.39 -15.33
CA ASN A 133 11.47 -3.35 -14.70
C ASN A 133 11.14 -2.98 -13.25
N THR A 134 12.11 -2.44 -12.50
CA THR A 134 11.91 -1.96 -11.12
C THR A 134 10.89 -0.81 -11.07
N PHE A 135 11.03 0.18 -11.96
CA PHE A 135 10.07 1.30 -12.03
C PHE A 135 8.68 0.89 -12.55
N ARG A 136 8.59 -0.16 -13.36
CA ARG A 136 7.30 -0.67 -13.88
C ARG A 136 6.59 -1.63 -12.93
N ALA A 137 7.26 -2.14 -11.90
CA ALA A 137 6.72 -3.18 -11.02
C ALA A 137 5.41 -2.79 -10.30
N PRO A 138 5.25 -1.57 -9.71
CA PRO A 138 3.98 -1.17 -9.09
C PRO A 138 2.81 -1.16 -10.10
N GLY A 139 3.02 -0.58 -11.29
CA GLY A 139 2.00 -0.53 -12.34
C GLY A 139 1.68 -1.90 -12.95
N GLN A 140 2.65 -2.81 -13.00
CA GLN A 140 2.40 -4.20 -13.41
C GLN A 140 1.59 -4.97 -12.38
N LEU A 141 1.92 -4.84 -11.09
CA LEU A 141 1.14 -5.46 -10.01
C LEU A 141 -0.31 -4.95 -10.04
N THR A 142 -0.49 -3.64 -10.16
CA THR A 142 -1.82 -3.02 -10.23
C THR A 142 -2.63 -3.58 -11.40
N ARG A 143 -2.02 -3.71 -12.59
CA ARG A 143 -2.69 -4.29 -13.76
C ARG A 143 -3.09 -5.74 -13.54
N VAL A 144 -2.24 -6.55 -12.92
CA VAL A 144 -2.58 -7.95 -12.61
C VAL A 144 -3.72 -8.03 -11.60
N LEU A 145 -3.66 -7.26 -10.52
CA LEU A 145 -4.74 -7.21 -9.54
C LEU A 145 -6.07 -6.74 -10.15
N LEU A 146 -6.06 -5.65 -10.93
CA LEU A 146 -7.25 -5.18 -11.64
C LEU A 146 -7.77 -6.21 -12.64
N SER A 147 -6.89 -6.95 -13.32
CA SER A 147 -7.30 -8.00 -14.26
C SER A 147 -7.94 -9.18 -13.53
N LEU A 148 -7.38 -9.63 -12.41
CA LEU A 148 -7.94 -10.72 -11.60
C LEU A 148 -9.27 -10.31 -10.96
N TRP A 149 -9.37 -9.09 -10.44
CA TRP A 149 -10.64 -8.58 -9.91
C TRP A 149 -11.68 -8.37 -11.01
N GLY A 150 -11.28 -7.81 -12.15
CA GLY A 150 -12.17 -7.60 -13.30
C GLY A 150 -12.66 -8.91 -13.90
N LEU A 151 -11.80 -9.91 -14.06
CA LEU A 151 -12.18 -11.24 -14.53
C LEU A 151 -13.15 -11.92 -13.54
N GLY A 152 -12.93 -11.75 -12.24
CA GLY A 152 -13.83 -12.25 -11.21
C GLY A 152 -15.19 -11.55 -11.25
N ALA A 153 -15.19 -10.23 -11.41
CA ALA A 153 -16.41 -9.44 -11.55
C ALA A 153 -17.20 -9.88 -12.77
N VAL A 154 -16.56 -10.01 -13.94
CA VAL A 154 -17.21 -10.48 -15.17
C VAL A 154 -17.75 -11.91 -14.98
N LEU A 155 -16.91 -12.84 -14.52
CA LEU A 155 -17.29 -14.24 -14.32
C LEU A 155 -18.51 -14.38 -13.40
N LEU A 156 -18.43 -13.83 -12.19
CA LEU A 156 -19.50 -13.96 -11.20
C LEU A 156 -20.75 -13.22 -11.65
N THR A 157 -20.62 -11.98 -12.15
CA THR A 157 -21.76 -11.21 -12.64
C THR A 157 -22.47 -11.93 -13.78
N THR A 158 -21.74 -12.49 -14.74
CA THR A 158 -22.34 -13.26 -15.85
C THR A 158 -23.05 -14.51 -15.34
N LEU A 159 -22.43 -15.32 -14.49
CA LEU A 159 -23.06 -16.54 -13.97
C LEU A 159 -24.36 -16.26 -13.21
N TYR A 160 -24.36 -15.21 -12.38
CA TYR A 160 -25.58 -14.79 -11.68
C TYR A 160 -26.62 -14.18 -12.62
N ALA A 161 -26.20 -13.34 -13.58
CA ALA A 161 -27.09 -12.68 -14.54
C ALA A 161 -27.85 -13.65 -15.44
N LEU A 162 -27.26 -14.81 -15.74
CA LEU A 162 -27.92 -15.88 -16.50
C LEU A 162 -29.14 -16.46 -15.76
N HIS A 163 -29.17 -16.37 -14.44
CA HIS A 163 -30.30 -16.83 -13.62
C HIS A 163 -31.28 -15.69 -13.34
N ASP A 164 -30.75 -14.51 -13.00
CA ASP A 164 -31.57 -13.34 -12.68
C ASP A 164 -30.75 -12.05 -12.90
N THR A 165 -31.22 -11.21 -13.83
CA THR A 165 -30.54 -9.96 -14.18
C THR A 165 -30.49 -8.95 -13.04
N GLN A 166 -31.31 -9.11 -11.99
CA GLN A 166 -31.25 -8.26 -10.79
C GLN A 166 -29.93 -8.40 -10.02
N PHE A 167 -29.17 -9.49 -10.22
CA PHE A 167 -27.83 -9.63 -9.65
C PHE A 167 -26.79 -8.70 -10.31
N ILE A 168 -27.01 -8.21 -11.54
CA ILE A 168 -25.99 -7.49 -12.31
C ILE A 168 -25.44 -6.28 -11.54
N PRO A 169 -26.26 -5.30 -11.09
CA PRO A 169 -25.74 -4.12 -10.42
C PRO A 169 -25.04 -4.46 -9.11
N LYS A 170 -25.60 -5.43 -8.37
CA LYS A 170 -25.08 -5.89 -7.08
C LYS A 170 -23.70 -6.51 -7.21
N LEU A 171 -23.52 -7.48 -8.10
CA LEU A 171 -22.26 -8.22 -8.26
C LEU A 171 -21.21 -7.37 -8.97
N LEU A 172 -21.61 -6.63 -10.01
CA LEU A 172 -20.68 -5.79 -10.76
C LEU A 172 -20.07 -4.73 -9.84
N LEU A 173 -20.88 -4.07 -9.02
CA LEU A 173 -20.39 -3.08 -8.06
C LEU A 173 -19.70 -3.74 -6.86
N GLY A 174 -20.29 -4.79 -6.29
CA GLY A 174 -19.79 -5.46 -5.08
C GLY A 174 -18.42 -6.13 -5.24
N VAL A 175 -18.07 -6.58 -6.45
CA VAL A 175 -16.75 -7.14 -6.75
C VAL A 175 -15.79 -6.08 -7.28
N THR A 176 -16.21 -5.29 -8.27
CA THR A 176 -15.31 -4.32 -8.91
C THR A 176 -14.82 -3.27 -7.93
N PHE A 177 -15.70 -2.81 -7.04
CA PHE A 177 -15.38 -1.72 -6.15
C PHE A 177 -14.25 -2.06 -5.14
N PRO A 178 -14.37 -3.12 -4.32
CA PRO A 178 -13.26 -3.57 -3.47
C PRO A 178 -12.00 -3.91 -4.28
N GLY A 179 -12.16 -4.46 -5.48
CA GLY A 179 -11.04 -4.77 -6.36
C GLY A 179 -10.21 -3.56 -6.76
N ILE A 180 -10.84 -2.45 -7.14
CA ILE A 180 -10.13 -1.21 -7.46
C ILE A 180 -9.45 -0.63 -6.21
N VAL A 181 -10.13 -0.63 -5.07
CA VAL A 181 -9.59 -0.12 -3.78
C VAL A 181 -8.34 -0.89 -3.38
N VAL A 182 -8.41 -2.22 -3.38
CA VAL A 182 -7.29 -3.09 -3.01
C VAL A 182 -6.14 -2.94 -4.00
N SER A 183 -6.43 -2.93 -5.30
CA SER A 183 -5.40 -2.76 -6.34
C SER A 183 -4.65 -1.45 -6.17
N THR A 184 -5.37 -0.36 -5.91
CA THR A 184 -4.78 0.96 -5.67
C THR A 184 -3.95 0.99 -4.40
N SER A 185 -4.46 0.41 -3.32
CA SER A 185 -3.75 0.34 -2.03
C SER A 185 -2.45 -0.45 -2.17
N CYS A 186 -2.49 -1.58 -2.88
CA CYS A 186 -1.31 -2.38 -3.22
C CYS A 186 -0.33 -1.57 -4.07
N ASN A 187 -0.79 -0.78 -5.03
CA ASN A 187 0.07 0.09 -5.84
C ASN A 187 0.85 1.08 -4.97
N LEU A 188 0.13 1.84 -4.13
CA LEU A 188 0.72 2.86 -3.26
C LEU A 188 1.74 2.24 -2.28
N TYR A 189 1.39 1.09 -1.71
CA TYR A 189 2.28 0.37 -0.80
C TYR A 189 3.51 -0.19 -1.52
N THR A 190 3.34 -0.76 -2.71
CA THR A 190 4.45 -1.29 -3.52
C THR A 190 5.40 -0.18 -3.95
N GLU A 191 4.84 0.94 -4.40
CA GLU A 191 5.62 2.12 -4.77
C GLU A 191 6.45 2.61 -3.58
N PHE A 192 5.89 2.59 -2.38
CA PHE A 192 6.62 2.89 -1.15
C PHE A 192 7.71 1.86 -0.82
N ALA A 193 7.37 0.57 -0.77
CA ALA A 193 8.28 -0.50 -0.40
C ALA A 193 9.49 -0.62 -1.34
N LEU A 194 9.31 -0.27 -2.62
CA LEU A 194 10.36 -0.31 -3.64
C LEU A 194 11.23 0.96 -3.69
N ARG A 195 10.90 2.05 -2.97
CA ARG A 195 11.70 3.30 -2.96
C ARG A 195 13.19 3.07 -2.69
N PRO A 196 13.62 2.25 -1.72
CA PRO A 196 15.03 2.10 -1.40
C PRO A 196 15.80 1.33 -2.48
N VAL A 197 15.11 0.43 -3.16
CA VAL A 197 15.66 -0.33 -4.29
C VAL A 197 15.75 0.55 -5.53
N ALA A 198 14.76 1.41 -5.75
CA ALA A 198 14.79 2.40 -6.82
C ALA A 198 15.96 3.39 -6.64
N ALA A 199 16.25 3.81 -5.41
CA ALA A 199 17.40 4.65 -5.09
C ALA A 199 18.75 3.99 -5.44
N ASP A 200 18.93 2.71 -5.09
CA ASP A 200 20.14 1.96 -5.46
C ASP A 200 20.25 1.80 -7.00
N ALA A 201 19.13 1.59 -7.70
CA ALA A 201 19.10 1.46 -9.16
C ALA A 201 19.36 2.79 -9.91
N LEU A 202 19.18 3.95 -9.24
CA LEU A 202 19.50 5.26 -9.82
C LEU A 202 21.00 5.55 -9.83
N GLN A 203 21.80 4.84 -9.02
CA GLN A 203 23.26 4.91 -9.09
C GLN A 203 23.81 4.35 -10.42
N ALA A 204 23.03 3.51 -11.12
CA ALA A 204 23.40 2.91 -12.40
C ALA A 204 23.08 3.78 -13.64
N GLY A 205 22.39 4.92 -13.48
CA GLY A 205 22.08 5.83 -14.58
C GLY A 205 20.79 6.65 -14.42
N ARG A 206 20.64 7.71 -15.22
CA ARG A 206 19.50 8.63 -15.16
C ARG A 206 18.17 7.93 -15.56
N PRO A 207 17.09 8.09 -14.77
CA PRO A 207 15.81 7.48 -15.06
C PRO A 207 15.12 8.19 -16.25
N PRO A 208 14.23 7.51 -16.99
CA PRO A 208 13.36 8.16 -17.95
C PRO A 208 12.47 9.19 -17.24
N SER A 209 12.48 10.42 -17.72
CA SER A 209 11.59 11.48 -17.23
C SER A 209 10.13 11.13 -17.53
N ARG A 210 9.24 11.24 -16.52
CA ARG A 210 7.76 11.21 -16.61
C ARG A 210 7.05 9.85 -16.48
N LEU A 211 7.16 9.17 -15.34
CA LEU A 211 6.31 7.98 -15.08
C LEU A 211 5.59 7.94 -13.72
N ALA A 212 5.80 8.89 -12.81
CA ALA A 212 5.13 8.87 -11.51
C ALA A 212 3.98 9.89 -11.43
N PRO A 213 2.77 9.50 -10.99
CA PRO A 213 1.68 10.42 -10.72
C PRO A 213 2.08 11.44 -9.66
N GLY A 214 1.63 12.67 -9.85
CA GLY A 214 1.95 13.75 -8.93
C GLY A 214 1.38 13.60 -7.53
N ILE A 215 1.88 14.38 -6.57
CA ILE A 215 1.35 14.44 -5.19
C ILE A 215 -0.18 14.67 -5.21
N MET A 216 -0.65 15.57 -6.09
CA MET A 216 -2.07 15.83 -6.28
C MET A 216 -2.83 14.59 -6.75
N GLY A 217 -2.32 13.88 -7.76
CA GLY A 217 -2.95 12.67 -8.29
C GLY A 217 -3.07 11.57 -7.23
N ARG A 218 -2.01 11.35 -6.44
CA ARG A 218 -2.04 10.40 -5.32
C ARG A 218 -3.04 10.80 -4.23
N THR A 219 -3.13 12.09 -3.93
CA THR A 219 -4.05 12.61 -2.91
C THR A 219 -5.51 12.47 -3.36
N MET A 220 -5.81 12.81 -4.61
CA MET A 220 -7.14 12.63 -5.20
C MET A 220 -7.56 11.16 -5.25
N VAL A 221 -6.63 10.26 -5.56
CA VAL A 221 -6.86 8.81 -5.52
C VAL A 221 -7.22 8.34 -4.10
N VAL A 222 -6.47 8.77 -3.09
CA VAL A 222 -6.76 8.40 -1.69
C VAL A 222 -8.07 8.99 -1.20
N TRP A 223 -8.39 10.23 -1.56
CA TRP A 223 -9.70 10.81 -1.27
C TRP A 223 -10.83 10.03 -1.94
N ALA A 224 -10.67 9.70 -3.23
CA ALA A 224 -11.67 8.97 -3.99
C ALA A 224 -11.97 7.63 -3.33
N PHE A 225 -10.94 6.86 -2.91
CA PHE A 225 -11.16 5.55 -2.29
C PHE A 225 -11.52 5.59 -0.81
N GLY A 226 -10.98 6.54 -0.05
CA GLY A 226 -11.25 6.68 1.38
C GLY A 226 -12.65 7.23 1.67
N SER A 227 -13.15 8.12 0.81
CA SER A 227 -14.41 8.85 1.06
C SER A 227 -15.41 8.78 -0.09
N GLY A 228 -15.00 9.11 -1.33
CA GLY A 228 -15.93 9.19 -2.47
C GLY A 228 -16.63 7.86 -2.76
N VAL A 229 -15.82 6.82 -2.84
CA VAL A 229 -16.04 5.43 -2.50
C VAL A 229 -17.27 5.07 -1.64
N PRO A 230 -17.07 5.00 -0.32
CA PRO A 230 -18.15 4.72 0.63
C PRO A 230 -19.38 5.62 0.45
N MET A 231 -19.21 6.90 0.10
CA MET A 231 -20.33 7.82 -0.17
C MET A 231 -21.17 7.39 -1.38
N LEU A 232 -20.56 6.91 -2.47
CA LEU A 232 -21.29 6.32 -3.58
C LEU A 232 -22.02 5.04 -3.17
N GLY A 233 -21.43 4.22 -2.29
CA GLY A 233 -22.11 3.06 -1.72
C GLY A 233 -23.36 3.45 -0.92
N VAL A 234 -23.26 4.51 -0.09
CA VAL A 234 -24.39 5.06 0.66
C VAL A 234 -25.45 5.63 -0.28
N LEU A 235 -25.04 6.37 -1.32
CA LEU A 235 -25.94 6.91 -2.33
C LEU A 235 -26.69 5.79 -3.06
N LEU A 236 -25.99 4.72 -3.44
CA LEU A 236 -26.60 3.56 -4.08
C LEU A 236 -27.62 2.89 -3.14
N ALA A 237 -27.24 2.65 -1.88
CA ALA A 237 -28.15 2.10 -0.88
C ALA A 237 -29.40 2.97 -0.68
N ALA A 238 -29.25 4.30 -0.71
CA ALA A 238 -30.37 5.24 -0.61
C ALA A 238 -31.27 5.19 -1.84
N VAL A 239 -30.69 5.16 -3.05
CA VAL A 239 -31.45 4.99 -4.30
C VAL A 239 -32.23 3.68 -4.29
N PHE A 240 -31.62 2.57 -3.87
CA PHE A 240 -32.31 1.29 -3.73
C PHE A 240 -33.44 1.36 -2.70
N ALA A 241 -33.21 1.99 -1.55
CA ALA A 241 -34.26 2.15 -0.53
C ALA A 241 -35.46 2.98 -1.02
N LEU A 242 -35.22 3.97 -1.89
CA LEU A 242 -36.27 4.83 -2.47
C LEU A 242 -36.99 4.18 -3.66
N THR A 243 -36.28 3.39 -4.47
CA THR A 243 -36.82 2.82 -5.72
C THR A 243 -37.35 1.41 -5.56
N GLN A 244 -36.80 0.64 -4.63
CA GLN A 244 -37.14 -0.76 -4.40
C GLN A 244 -37.58 -0.94 -2.94
N SER A 245 -38.86 -1.23 -2.74
CA SER A 245 -39.49 -1.38 -1.42
C SER A 245 -39.04 -2.62 -0.63
N THR A 246 -37.90 -3.22 -1.00
CA THR A 246 -37.37 -4.48 -0.47
C THR A 246 -36.33 -4.30 0.63
N LEU A 247 -35.76 -3.09 0.81
CA LEU A 247 -34.81 -2.82 1.89
C LEU A 247 -35.54 -2.41 3.16
N THR A 248 -35.35 -3.18 4.23
CA THR A 248 -35.88 -2.79 5.55
C THR A 248 -35.09 -1.61 6.11
N PRO A 249 -35.70 -0.72 6.92
CA PRO A 249 -34.99 0.41 7.55
C PRO A 249 -33.74 -0.04 8.34
N THR A 250 -33.80 -1.21 8.98
CA THR A 250 -32.68 -1.78 9.74
C THR A 250 -31.52 -2.21 8.83
N GLN A 251 -31.81 -2.83 7.67
CA GLN A 251 -30.79 -3.20 6.70
C GLN A 251 -30.11 -1.95 6.12
N PHE A 252 -30.89 -0.92 5.79
CA PHE A 252 -30.34 0.35 5.33
C PHE A 252 -29.48 1.04 6.42
N ALA A 253 -29.95 1.08 7.67
CA ALA A 253 -29.18 1.67 8.76
C ALA A 253 -27.86 0.92 9.01
N PHE A 254 -27.90 -0.42 9.00
CA PHE A 254 -26.70 -1.24 9.14
C PHE A 254 -25.74 -1.05 7.96
N ALA A 255 -26.29 -0.93 6.75
CA ALA A 255 -25.55 -0.65 5.53
C ALA A 255 -24.75 0.66 5.61
N VAL A 256 -25.44 1.73 6.00
CA VAL A 256 -24.84 3.06 6.19
C VAL A 256 -23.80 3.02 7.32
N LEU A 257 -24.09 2.34 8.43
CA LEU A 257 -23.16 2.22 9.56
C LEU A 257 -21.85 1.53 9.13
N VAL A 258 -21.94 0.40 8.44
CA VAL A 258 -20.76 -0.35 7.96
C VAL A 258 -19.95 0.50 6.98
N LEU A 259 -20.60 1.14 5.99
CA LEU A 259 -19.91 2.00 5.02
C LEU A 259 -19.25 3.21 5.69
N ALA A 260 -19.91 3.81 6.68
CA ALA A 260 -19.36 4.93 7.44
C ALA A 260 -18.14 4.51 8.27
N VAL A 261 -18.22 3.39 9.00
CA VAL A 261 -17.08 2.86 9.77
C VAL A 261 -15.92 2.50 8.84
N PHE A 262 -16.21 1.86 7.71
CA PHE A 262 -15.20 1.57 6.69
C PHE A 262 -14.53 2.84 6.17
N ALA A 263 -15.32 3.86 5.78
CA ALA A 263 -14.81 5.14 5.31
C ALA A 263 -13.90 5.82 6.33
N LEU A 264 -14.32 5.83 7.60
CA LEU A 264 -13.56 6.44 8.68
C LEU A 264 -12.24 5.72 8.93
N VAL A 265 -12.28 4.41 9.12
CA VAL A 265 -11.08 3.62 9.45
C VAL A 265 -10.13 3.55 8.27
N PHE A 266 -10.64 3.18 7.09
CA PHE A 266 -9.83 2.98 5.91
C PHE A 266 -9.36 4.31 5.31
N GLY A 267 -10.22 5.32 5.28
CA GLY A 267 -9.86 6.68 4.86
C GLY A 267 -8.79 7.30 5.77
N ALA A 268 -8.91 7.16 7.09
CA ALA A 268 -7.88 7.64 8.02
C ALA A 268 -6.54 6.92 7.81
N LEU A 269 -6.56 5.59 7.58
CA LEU A 269 -5.36 4.82 7.31
C LEU A 269 -4.67 5.27 6.01
N LEU A 270 -5.41 5.37 4.91
CA LEU A 270 -4.85 5.82 3.63
C LEU A 270 -4.35 7.27 3.70
N MET A 271 -5.10 8.15 4.37
CA MET A 271 -4.71 9.55 4.55
C MET A 271 -3.46 9.66 5.42
N GLY A 272 -3.35 8.86 6.48
CA GLY A 272 -2.14 8.78 7.31
C GLY A 272 -0.93 8.35 6.50
N ILE A 273 -1.09 7.36 5.62
CA ILE A 273 -0.02 6.94 4.69
C ILE A 273 0.37 8.09 3.78
N VAL A 274 -0.56 8.74 3.06
CA VAL A 274 -0.24 9.84 2.13
C VAL A 274 0.39 11.03 2.83
N ALA A 275 -0.14 11.43 4.00
CA ALA A 275 0.41 12.49 4.82
C ALA A 275 1.86 12.18 5.20
N TRP A 276 2.13 10.95 5.65
CA TRP A 276 3.48 10.53 6.00
C TRP A 276 4.43 10.45 4.79
N LEU A 277 3.94 9.96 3.64
CA LEU A 277 4.70 9.88 2.38
C LEU A 277 5.08 11.25 1.84
N THR A 278 4.27 12.28 2.11
CA THR A 278 4.49 13.65 1.66
C THR A 278 5.36 14.42 2.67
N ALA A 279 5.09 14.28 3.98
CA ALA A 279 5.79 15.02 5.02
C ALA A 279 7.24 14.55 5.22
N SER A 280 7.53 13.26 5.04
CA SER A 280 8.87 12.73 5.31
C SER A 280 9.96 13.34 4.42
N PRO A 281 9.82 13.39 3.08
CA PRO A 281 10.80 14.05 2.22
C PRO A 281 10.91 15.56 2.48
N ILE A 282 9.79 16.23 2.77
CA ILE A 282 9.79 17.67 3.09
C ILE A 282 10.64 17.95 4.33
N ARG A 283 10.54 17.10 5.37
CA ARG A 283 11.37 17.22 6.58
C ARG A 283 12.86 17.06 6.27
N ILE A 284 13.22 16.13 5.40
CA ILE A 284 14.61 15.92 4.97
C ILE A 284 15.16 17.15 4.25
N VAL A 285 14.40 17.71 3.28
CA VAL A 285 14.79 18.92 2.56
C VAL A 285 14.92 20.11 3.52
N ARG A 286 13.98 20.28 4.46
CA ARG A 286 14.03 21.34 5.47
C ARG A 286 15.27 21.23 6.36
N GLN A 287 15.65 20.02 6.76
CA GLN A 287 16.86 19.79 7.54
C GLN A 287 18.12 20.10 6.73
N ALA A 288 18.16 19.74 5.44
CA ALA A 288 19.30 20.06 4.58
C ALA A 288 19.44 21.56 4.33
N LEU A 289 18.34 22.28 4.10
CA LEU A 289 18.32 23.75 4.01
C LEU A 289 18.90 24.40 5.27
N SER A 290 18.52 23.92 6.45
CA SER A 290 19.04 24.45 7.72
C SER A 290 20.55 24.23 7.90
N ARG A 291 21.12 23.16 7.33
CA ARG A 291 22.58 22.93 7.35
C ARG A 291 23.31 23.87 6.39
N VAL A 292 22.75 24.06 5.19
CA VAL A 292 23.29 25.00 4.20
C VAL A 292 23.27 26.43 4.73
N GLU A 293 22.20 26.84 5.43
CA GLU A 293 22.10 28.14 6.11
C GLU A 293 23.20 28.33 7.18
N GLN A 294 23.63 27.25 7.82
CA GLN A 294 24.73 27.24 8.80
C GLN A 294 26.12 27.18 8.13
N GLY A 295 26.20 27.25 6.80
CA GLY A 295 27.44 27.23 6.04
C GLY A 295 27.95 25.85 5.66
N ASP A 296 27.22 24.77 6.00
CA ASP A 296 27.57 23.42 5.56
C ASP A 296 27.08 23.16 4.14
N LEU A 297 27.95 23.47 3.18
CA LEU A 297 27.72 23.24 1.75
C LEU A 297 28.10 21.82 1.31
N THR A 298 28.49 20.91 2.21
CA THR A 298 28.87 19.53 1.86
C THR A 298 27.67 18.59 1.75
N THR A 299 26.48 19.05 2.13
CA THR A 299 25.27 18.24 2.15
C THR A 299 24.70 18.01 0.74
N ASP A 300 24.66 16.75 0.31
CA ASP A 300 23.93 16.30 -0.88
C ASP A 300 22.71 15.47 -0.49
N LEU A 301 21.54 15.81 -1.04
CA LEU A 301 20.35 15.00 -0.87
C LEU A 301 20.37 13.82 -1.84
N VAL A 302 20.13 12.63 -1.33
CA VAL A 302 19.85 11.47 -2.20
C VAL A 302 18.50 11.72 -2.88
N VAL A 303 18.45 11.65 -4.21
CA VAL A 303 17.23 11.88 -4.99
C VAL A 303 16.43 10.58 -5.03
N PHE A 304 15.27 10.57 -4.37
CA PHE A 304 14.57 9.31 -4.07
C PHE A 304 13.49 8.93 -5.08
N ASP A 305 13.05 9.83 -5.96
CA ASP A 305 11.97 9.53 -6.91
C ASP A 305 11.95 10.40 -8.18
N GLY A 306 11.15 9.98 -9.16
CA GLY A 306 10.84 10.75 -10.37
C GLY A 306 9.62 11.67 -10.24
N THR A 307 9.17 11.95 -9.00
CA THR A 307 8.00 12.78 -8.72
C THR A 307 8.40 14.26 -8.58
N GLU A 308 7.44 15.13 -8.24
CA GLU A 308 7.71 16.53 -7.93
C GLU A 308 8.67 16.70 -6.75
N LEU A 309 8.61 15.80 -5.74
CA LEU A 309 9.51 15.84 -4.58
C LEU A 309 10.96 15.51 -4.97
N GLY A 310 11.18 14.53 -5.85
CA GLY A 310 12.52 14.25 -6.38
C GLY A 310 13.02 15.32 -7.34
N GLN A 311 12.12 16.06 -8.01
CA GLN A 311 12.52 17.29 -8.74
C GLN A 311 12.96 18.38 -7.76
N LEU A 312 12.25 18.58 -6.66
CA LEU A 312 12.64 19.52 -5.60
C LEU A 312 14.01 19.18 -5.01
N GLN A 313 14.27 17.90 -4.73
CA GLN A 313 15.57 17.44 -4.23
C GLN A 313 16.71 17.68 -5.24
N ARG A 314 16.46 17.44 -6.53
CA ARG A 314 17.44 17.77 -7.59
C ARG A 314 17.71 19.26 -7.69
N GLY A 315 16.66 20.09 -7.61
CA GLY A 315 16.79 21.54 -7.58
C GLY A 315 17.64 22.02 -6.41
N PHE A 316 17.41 21.46 -5.21
CA PHE A 316 18.22 21.75 -4.03
C PHE A 316 19.71 21.42 -4.25
N ASN A 317 20.04 20.20 -4.71
CA ASN A 317 21.44 19.83 -4.94
C ASN A 317 22.11 20.73 -5.98
N SER A 318 21.42 21.08 -7.07
CA SER A 318 21.95 22.00 -8.08
C SER A 318 22.25 23.40 -7.51
N MET A 319 21.40 23.89 -6.61
CA MET A 319 21.59 25.18 -5.94
C MET A 319 22.79 25.13 -4.99
N VAL A 320 22.90 24.09 -4.16
CA VAL A 320 24.04 23.93 -3.23
C VAL A 320 25.36 23.76 -4.00
N HIS A 321 25.34 23.06 -5.12
CA HIS A 321 26.52 22.93 -5.98
C HIS A 321 26.99 24.29 -6.51
N GLY A 322 26.05 25.12 -7.00
CA GLY A 322 26.37 26.47 -7.46
C GLY A 322 26.78 27.44 -6.34
N LEU A 323 26.40 27.20 -5.08
CA LEU A 323 26.89 27.96 -3.93
C LEU A 323 28.31 27.55 -3.50
N ARG A 324 28.77 26.37 -3.92
CA ARG A 324 30.09 25.84 -3.59
C ARG A 324 31.18 26.33 -4.56
N GLU A 325 30.79 26.72 -5.76
CA GLU A 325 31.63 27.36 -6.78
C GLU A 325 31.87 28.84 -6.47
#